data_AF-A0A843SUS6-F1
#
_entry.id   AF-A0A843SUS6-F1
#
_cell.length_a   1.000
_cell.length_b   1.000
_cell.length_c   1.000
_cell.angle_alpha   90.00
_cell.angle_beta   90.00
_cell.angle_gamma   90.00
#
_symmetry.space_group_name_H-M   'P 1'
#
loop_
_entity.id
_entity.type
_entity.pdbx_description
1 polymer ?
#
loop_
_entity_poly.entity_id
_entity_poly.type
_entity_poly.pdbx_seq_one_letter_code
_entity_poly.pdbx_strand_id
1 'polypeptide(L)'
;MKGSLWHGRAEWTFAVFDIVKHKLLSRDAFDPSITVQIGQQSSRGSEASVALAVGGGVHLQANASVMQARYDDFAESVASVLFSRNGNVPADTPQRSANFIALWNLLRSGWRTPLSATSGPGTATPRIPH
;
A
#
# COMPACT_ATOMS: atom_id res chain seq x y z
N MET A 1 -13.71 0.83 9.88
CA MET A 1 -14.65 -0.16 10.43
C MET A 1 -13.85 -1.30 11.06
N LYS A 2 -14.34 -1.86 12.16
CA LYS A 2 -13.80 -3.09 12.75
C LYS A 2 -14.94 -3.93 13.31
N GLY A 3 -14.78 -5.25 13.33
CA GLY A 3 -15.76 -6.14 13.92
C GLY A 3 -15.13 -7.41 14.48
N SER A 4 -15.89 -8.07 15.35
CA SER A 4 -15.52 -9.34 15.97
C SER A 4 -16.75 -10.23 16.11
N LEU A 5 -16.60 -11.53 15.85
CA LEU A 5 -17.65 -12.53 15.90
C LEU A 5 -17.16 -13.79 16.64
N TRP A 6 -18.12 -14.63 17.06
CA TRP A 6 -17.85 -15.94 17.69
C TRP A 6 -16.86 -15.87 18.86
N HIS A 7 -17.07 -14.93 19.79
CA HIS A 7 -16.19 -14.70 20.94
C HIS A 7 -14.73 -14.42 20.54
N GLY A 8 -14.51 -13.63 19.47
CA GLY A 8 -13.17 -13.27 19.01
C GLY A 8 -12.52 -14.26 18.06
N ARG A 9 -13.23 -15.32 17.64
CA ARG A 9 -12.70 -16.28 16.66
C ARG A 9 -12.67 -15.74 15.24
N ALA A 10 -13.39 -14.67 14.95
CA ALA A 10 -13.29 -13.97 13.69
C ALA A 10 -13.21 -12.47 13.93
N GLU A 11 -12.15 -11.84 13.43
CA GLU A 11 -11.93 -10.41 13.53
C GLU A 11 -11.63 -9.84 12.16
N TRP A 12 -12.07 -8.61 11.93
CA TRP A 12 -11.83 -7.94 10.66
C TRP A 12 -11.71 -6.43 10.84
N THR A 13 -10.98 -5.81 9.91
CA THR A 13 -10.92 -4.36 9.76
C THR A 13 -11.13 -3.99 8.30
N PHE A 14 -11.69 -2.80 8.08
CA PHE A 14 -11.82 -2.20 6.76
C PHE A 14 -11.69 -0.69 6.87
N ALA A 15 -10.92 -0.08 5.98
CA ALA A 15 -10.74 1.36 5.92
C ALA A 15 -10.78 1.85 4.47
N VAL A 16 -11.24 3.09 4.31
CA VAL A 16 -11.07 3.89 3.09
C VAL A 16 -10.34 5.17 3.48
N PHE A 17 -9.49 5.68 2.61
CA PHE A 17 -8.71 6.87 2.89
C PHE A 17 -8.51 7.73 1.64
N ASP A 18 -8.30 9.02 1.88
CA ASP A 18 -7.81 10.01 0.94
C ASP A 18 -6.75 10.84 1.68
N ILE A 19 -5.51 10.79 1.21
CA ILE A 19 -4.35 11.36 1.88
C ILE A 19 -3.65 12.27 0.88
N VAL A 20 -3.44 13.54 1.27
CA VAL A 20 -2.66 14.50 0.52
C VAL A 20 -1.38 14.80 1.28
N LYS A 21 -0.23 14.58 0.64
CA LYS A 21 1.09 14.92 1.15
C LYS A 21 1.61 16.15 0.43
N HIS A 22 1.90 17.20 1.20
CA HIS A 22 2.54 18.42 0.71
C HIS A 22 4.05 18.40 0.99
N LYS A 23 4.77 19.39 0.48
CA LYS A 23 6.20 19.61 0.72
C LYS A 23 7.09 18.47 0.22
N LEU A 24 6.74 17.88 -0.92
CA LEU A 24 7.64 16.95 -1.60
C LEU A 24 8.91 17.69 -2.02
N LEU A 25 10.06 17.06 -1.78
CA LEU A 25 11.35 17.55 -2.22
C LEU A 25 11.39 17.51 -3.75
N SER A 26 11.59 18.67 -4.35
CA SER A 26 11.86 18.85 -5.78
C SER A 26 13.12 19.71 -5.92
N ARG A 27 13.77 19.68 -7.08
CA ARG A 27 14.94 20.53 -7.33
C ARG A 27 14.47 21.88 -7.84
N ASP A 28 15.16 22.95 -7.44
CA ASP A 28 14.87 24.28 -7.96
C ASP A 28 15.05 24.32 -9.48
N ALA A 29 14.17 25.06 -10.14
CA ALA A 29 14.09 25.19 -11.59
C ALA A 29 15.35 25.80 -12.21
N PHE A 30 15.98 26.72 -11.49
CA PHE A 30 17.06 27.58 -11.95
C PHE A 30 18.40 27.17 -11.35
N ASP A 31 18.40 26.54 -10.17
CA ASP A 31 19.58 25.91 -9.57
C ASP A 31 19.28 24.46 -9.08
N PRO A 32 19.56 23.43 -9.90
CA PRO A 32 19.29 22.04 -9.53
C PRO A 32 20.09 21.51 -8.33
N SER A 33 21.07 22.28 -7.79
CA SER A 33 21.75 21.95 -6.54
C SER A 33 20.92 22.29 -5.30
N ILE A 34 19.90 23.13 -5.46
CA ILE A 34 18.96 23.53 -4.41
C ILE A 34 17.76 22.59 -4.42
N THR A 35 17.40 22.08 -3.24
CA THR A 35 16.18 21.30 -3.03
C THR A 35 15.11 22.17 -2.38
N VAL A 36 13.96 22.28 -3.05
CA VAL A 36 12.78 23.03 -2.61
C VAL A 36 11.65 22.07 -2.23
N GLN A 37 10.85 22.43 -1.23
CA GLN A 37 9.75 21.60 -0.72
C GLN A 37 8.40 22.10 -1.22
N ILE A 38 8.18 22.04 -2.54
CA ILE A 38 7.02 22.68 -3.17
C ILE A 38 6.02 21.69 -3.77
N GLY A 39 6.33 20.39 -3.83
CA GLY A 39 5.44 19.43 -4.49
C GLY A 39 4.31 18.85 -3.62
N GLN A 40 3.32 18.26 -4.29
CA GLN A 40 2.16 17.59 -3.73
C GLN A 40 1.92 16.21 -4.38
N GLN A 41 1.54 15.23 -3.57
CA GLN A 41 1.07 13.91 -4.00
C GLN A 41 -0.20 13.55 -3.22
N SER A 42 -1.19 13.01 -3.92
CA SER A 42 -2.37 12.41 -3.31
C SER A 42 -2.33 10.89 -3.42
N SER A 43 -2.92 10.22 -2.44
CA SER A 43 -3.17 8.79 -2.43
C SER A 43 -4.56 8.52 -1.88
N ARG A 44 -5.36 7.80 -2.65
CA ARG A 44 -6.69 7.34 -2.24
C ARG A 44 -6.78 5.84 -2.37
N GLY A 45 -7.50 5.21 -1.46
CA GLY A 45 -7.57 3.76 -1.46
C GLY A 45 -8.43 3.17 -0.37
N SER A 46 -8.33 1.85 -0.27
CA SER A 46 -8.98 1.06 0.76
C SER A 46 -8.10 -0.09 1.19
N GLU A 47 -8.22 -0.48 2.45
CA GLU A 47 -7.50 -1.60 3.03
C GLU A 47 -8.46 -2.47 3.84
N ALA A 48 -8.23 -3.78 3.81
CA ALA A 48 -8.97 -4.75 4.60
C ALA A 48 -8.02 -5.75 5.26
N SER A 49 -8.38 -6.20 6.45
CA SER A 49 -7.74 -7.35 7.10
C SER A 49 -8.76 -8.26 7.75
N VAL A 50 -8.43 -9.54 7.82
CA VAL A 50 -9.24 -10.56 8.49
C VAL A 50 -8.35 -11.56 9.22
N ALA A 51 -8.77 -11.99 10.40
CA ALA A 51 -8.16 -13.04 11.19
C ALA A 51 -9.22 -14.05 11.65
N LEU A 52 -8.99 -15.34 11.43
CA LEU A 52 -9.95 -16.42 11.70
C LEU A 52 -9.31 -17.56 12.48
N ALA A 53 -9.96 -18.00 13.56
CA ALA A 53 -9.67 -19.24 14.27
C ALA A 53 -10.71 -20.31 13.86
N VAL A 54 -10.37 -21.09 12.84
CA VAL A 54 -11.33 -21.99 12.15
C VAL A 54 -11.66 -23.24 12.99
N GLY A 55 -10.73 -23.66 13.87
CA GLY A 55 -10.84 -24.86 14.70
C GLY A 55 -9.67 -25.82 14.46
N GLY A 56 -9.54 -26.87 15.28
CA GLY A 56 -8.49 -27.89 15.08
C GLY A 56 -7.04 -27.36 15.18
N GLY A 57 -6.83 -26.21 15.82
CA GLY A 57 -5.53 -25.55 15.90
C GLY A 57 -5.17 -24.67 14.69
N VAL A 58 -6.08 -24.51 13.72
CA VAL A 58 -5.84 -23.70 12.51
C VAL A 58 -6.23 -22.24 12.73
N HIS A 59 -5.30 -21.35 12.38
CA HIS A 59 -5.49 -19.90 12.35
C HIS A 59 -5.15 -19.35 10.97
N LEU A 60 -6.02 -18.50 10.43
CA LEU A 60 -5.83 -17.84 9.13
C LEU A 60 -5.76 -16.33 9.32
N GLN A 61 -4.91 -15.67 8.55
CA GLN A 61 -4.83 -14.21 8.48
C GLN A 61 -4.70 -13.79 7.02
N ALA A 62 -5.39 -12.72 6.65
CA ALA A 62 -5.24 -12.11 5.33
C ALA A 62 -5.30 -10.59 5.42
N ASN A 63 -4.53 -9.94 4.54
CA ASN A 63 -4.46 -8.49 4.41
C ASN A 63 -4.51 -8.15 2.93
N ALA A 64 -5.24 -7.11 2.55
CA ALA A 64 -5.28 -6.62 1.17
C ALA A 64 -5.42 -5.11 1.14
N SER A 65 -4.70 -4.47 0.21
CA SER A 65 -4.81 -3.04 -0.05
C SER A 65 -4.95 -2.76 -1.54
N VAL A 66 -5.72 -1.73 -1.86
CA VAL A 66 -5.79 -1.15 -3.20
C VAL A 66 -5.75 0.36 -3.09
N MET A 67 -4.84 1.00 -3.81
CA MET A 67 -4.65 2.44 -3.78
C MET A 67 -4.26 2.99 -5.15
N GLN A 68 -4.52 4.28 -5.34
CA GLN A 68 -4.06 5.05 -6.47
C GLN A 68 -3.35 6.30 -5.94
N ALA A 69 -2.04 6.34 -6.14
CA ALA A 69 -1.23 7.51 -5.88
C ALA A 69 -0.96 8.28 -7.17
N ARG A 70 -0.92 9.62 -7.08
CA ARG A 70 -0.57 10.51 -8.19
C ARG A 70 0.20 11.72 -7.67
N TYR A 71 1.14 12.21 -8.46
CA TYR A 71 1.64 13.56 -8.26
C TYR A 71 0.54 14.57 -8.62
N ASP A 72 0.20 15.46 -7.71
CA ASP A 72 -0.74 16.56 -8.00
C ASP A 72 0.02 17.81 -8.46
N ASP A 73 1.19 18.06 -7.84
CA ASP A 73 2.12 19.14 -8.21
C ASP A 73 3.55 18.64 -8.02
N PHE A 74 4.24 18.26 -9.09
CA PHE A 74 5.62 17.79 -9.03
C PHE A 74 6.33 18.06 -10.36
N ALA A 75 7.48 18.71 -10.27
CA ALA A 75 8.41 18.86 -11.38
C ALA A 75 9.72 18.14 -11.04
N GLU A 76 10.30 17.49 -12.05
CA GLU A 76 11.58 16.79 -11.96
C GLU A 76 12.57 17.47 -12.91
N SER A 77 13.78 17.77 -12.42
CA SER A 77 14.87 18.30 -13.25
C SER A 77 15.68 17.14 -13.84
N VAL A 78 15.65 16.98 -15.15
CA VAL A 78 16.46 16.00 -15.89
C VAL A 78 17.35 16.75 -16.88
N ALA A 79 18.67 16.57 -16.78
CA ALA A 79 19.64 17.28 -17.63
C ALA A 79 19.43 18.81 -17.66
N SER A 80 19.13 19.41 -16.51
CA SER A 80 18.83 20.85 -16.33
C SER A 80 17.58 21.35 -17.06
N VAL A 81 16.68 20.45 -17.44
CA VAL A 81 15.35 20.76 -17.97
C VAL A 81 14.30 20.29 -16.98
N LEU A 82 13.35 21.16 -16.64
CA LEU A 82 12.22 20.79 -15.79
C LEU A 82 11.13 20.08 -16.59
N PHE A 83 10.75 18.90 -16.13
CA PHE A 83 9.61 18.14 -16.63
C PHE A 83 8.53 18.06 -15.57
N SER A 84 7.31 18.47 -15.92
CA SER A 84 6.15 18.19 -15.07
C SER A 84 5.87 16.70 -15.03
N ARG A 85 5.54 16.21 -13.83
CA ARG A 85 5.11 14.84 -13.56
C ARG A 85 3.70 14.79 -13.01
N ASN A 86 2.95 15.90 -13.07
CA ASN A 86 1.59 15.98 -12.57
C ASN A 86 0.72 14.92 -13.27
N GLY A 87 -0.08 14.20 -12.49
CA GLY A 87 -0.89 13.07 -12.95
C GLY A 87 -0.15 11.73 -13.04
N ASN A 88 1.18 11.71 -13.00
CA ASN A 88 1.94 10.47 -13.04
C ASN A 88 1.85 9.73 -11.70
N VAL A 89 1.88 8.40 -11.77
CA VAL A 89 1.99 7.53 -10.60
C VAL A 89 3.43 7.63 -10.05
N PRO A 90 3.62 7.95 -8.76
CA PRO A 90 4.94 7.93 -8.14
C PRO A 90 5.61 6.56 -8.30
N ALA A 91 6.92 6.56 -8.53
CA ALA A 91 7.69 5.33 -8.65
C ALA A 91 7.58 4.49 -7.37
N ASP A 92 7.76 3.18 -7.50
CA ASP A 92 7.75 2.23 -6.38
C ASP A 92 6.53 2.32 -5.47
N THR A 93 5.39 2.76 -6.00
CA THR A 93 4.13 2.83 -5.26
C THR A 93 3.22 1.66 -5.67
N PRO A 94 3.12 0.60 -4.84
CA PRO A 94 2.16 -0.48 -5.04
C PRO A 94 0.75 0.08 -5.16
N GLN A 95 0.06 -0.25 -6.25
CA GLN A 95 -1.37 0.07 -6.33
C GLN A 95 -2.24 -1.03 -5.75
N ARG A 96 -1.72 -2.25 -5.64
CA ARG A 96 -2.42 -3.41 -5.08
C ARG A 96 -1.43 -4.30 -4.36
N SER A 97 -1.76 -4.75 -3.16
CA SER A 97 -1.00 -5.78 -2.44
C SER A 97 -1.94 -6.71 -1.71
N ALA A 98 -1.56 -7.97 -1.57
CA ALA A 98 -2.25 -8.88 -0.67
C ALA A 98 -1.27 -9.89 -0.05
N ASN A 99 -1.59 -10.29 1.19
CA ASN A 99 -0.84 -11.30 1.91
C ASN A 99 -1.81 -12.24 2.62
N PHE A 100 -1.45 -13.52 2.67
CA PHE A 100 -2.21 -14.57 3.33
C PHE A 100 -1.28 -15.49 4.12
N ILE A 101 -1.67 -15.80 5.35
CA ILE A 101 -0.93 -16.72 6.23
C ILE A 101 -1.92 -17.72 6.83
N ALA A 102 -1.55 -18.99 6.76
CA ALA A 102 -2.18 -20.08 7.48
C ALA A 102 -1.19 -20.66 8.50
N LEU A 103 -1.62 -20.74 9.75
CA LEU A 103 -0.89 -21.33 10.86
C LEU A 103 -1.62 -22.57 11.33
N TRP A 104 -0.95 -23.72 11.36
CA TRP A 104 -1.48 -24.95 11.94
C TRP A 104 -0.76 -25.26 13.25
N ASN A 105 -1.52 -25.36 14.34
CA ASN A 105 -1.04 -25.92 15.61
C ASN A 105 -1.36 -27.42 15.65
N LEU A 106 -0.36 -28.28 15.51
CA LEU A 106 -0.56 -29.72 15.67
C LEU A 106 -0.85 -29.99 17.15
N LEU A 107 -2.12 -30.21 17.47
CA LEU A 107 -2.58 -30.53 18.83
C LEU A 107 -1.79 -31.74 19.36
N ARG A 108 -0.87 -31.46 20.31
CA ARG A 108 -0.10 -32.35 21.22
C ARG A 108 1.44 -32.27 21.18
N SER A 109 2.10 -31.58 20.25
CA SER A 109 3.58 -31.55 20.21
C SER A 109 4.24 -30.20 20.49
N GLY A 110 3.48 -29.10 20.61
CA GLY A 110 4.01 -27.74 20.81
C GLY A 110 4.59 -27.09 19.54
N TRP A 111 4.62 -27.81 18.41
CA TRP A 111 5.12 -27.30 17.13
C TRP A 111 4.08 -26.43 16.39
N ARG A 112 4.54 -25.32 15.82
CA ARG A 112 3.78 -24.43 14.92
C ARG A 112 4.42 -24.40 13.54
N THR A 113 3.67 -24.72 12.50
CA THR A 113 4.13 -24.63 11.11
C THR A 113 3.37 -23.53 10.36
N PRO A 114 4.03 -22.43 9.98
CA PRO A 114 3.41 -21.42 9.12
C PRO A 114 3.47 -21.83 7.64
N LEU A 115 2.40 -21.53 6.91
CA LEU A 115 2.39 -21.46 5.44
C LEU A 115 1.95 -20.04 5.05
N SER A 116 2.72 -19.36 4.20
CA SER A 116 2.42 -18.01 3.74
C SER A 116 2.41 -17.93 2.23
N ALA A 117 1.49 -17.14 1.69
CA ALA A 117 1.47 -16.75 0.29
C ALA A 117 1.32 -15.22 0.22
N THR A 118 2.23 -14.56 -0.49
CA THR A 118 2.21 -13.11 -0.68
C THR A 118 2.09 -12.83 -2.17
N SER A 119 1.13 -12.00 -2.56
CA SER A 119 1.15 -11.39 -3.90
C SER A 119 1.86 -10.05 -3.81
N GLY A 120 2.93 -9.93 -4.60
CA GLY A 120 3.71 -8.71 -4.70
C GLY A 120 2.90 -7.53 -5.27
N PRO A 121 3.45 -6.31 -5.19
CA PRO A 121 2.77 -5.11 -5.62
C PRO A 121 2.43 -5.16 -7.13
N GLY A 122 1.15 -5.14 -7.46
CA GLY A 122 0.71 -4.96 -8.84
C GLY A 122 0.92 -3.52 -9.26
N THR A 123 1.81 -3.25 -10.22
CA THR A 123 1.94 -1.93 -10.86
C THR A 123 0.79 -1.74 -11.84
N ALA A 124 0.10 -0.60 -11.75
CA ALA A 124 -0.84 -0.25 -12.82
C ALA A 124 -0.06 0.19 -14.06
N THR A 125 -0.51 -0.29 -15.22
CA THR A 125 -0.03 0.17 -16.51
C THR A 125 -0.28 1.68 -16.63
N PRO A 126 0.73 2.51 -16.95
CA PRO A 126 0.53 3.93 -17.17
C PRO A 126 -0.52 4.13 -18.26
N ARG A 127 -1.56 4.92 -17.98
CA ARG A 127 -2.47 5.38 -19.04
C ARG A 127 -1.77 6.55 -19.74
N ILE A 128 -1.27 6.31 -20.96
CA ILE A 128 -0.74 7.38 -21.81
C ILE A 128 -1.92 8.30 -22.15
N PRO A 129 -1.88 9.60 -21.80
CA PRO A 129 -2.84 10.56 -22.32
C PRO A 129 -2.61 10.72 -23.83
N HIS A 130 -3.69 10.67 -24.62
CA HIS A 130 -3.68 11.06 -26.02
C HIS A 130 -3.59 12.58 -26.16
#